data_AF-A0A2E2NYW7-F1
#
_entry.id   AF-A0A2E2NYW7-F1
#
_cell.length_a   1.000
_cell.length_b   1.000
_cell.length_c   1.000
_cell.angle_alpha   90.00
_cell.angle_beta   90.00
_cell.angle_gamma   90.00
#
_symmetry.space_group_name_H-M   'P 1'
#
loop_
_entity.id
_entity.type
_entity.pdbx_description
1 polymer ?
#
loop_
_entity_poly.entity_id
_entity_poly.type
_entity_poly.pdbx_seq_one_letter_code
_entity_poly.pdbx_strand_id
1 'polypeptide(L)'
;MILIFSALFAALLSCGEDSAEKSSACIRPEKIEQQYALLASRIDNLQELEEHIKIQYSSNGEASEAGKLKNDQVKLIYCSRLDTIISILKEGISQTEIEEAKDGTFIDKFNILWSEPYLISNRQHFKDIYLLARRRYDVYGYGDVAFYDLALEASNKIKLNKRAYQNPRDSSEKGFINSFNHITAQAMISSLYSAKIADVIADVHERYNMPELIHGSFTQEQLENKNNNPVDNYVDVINNEIGQILGTKLKMKYGIETQQRWTTSLLANYLNDLQDFYSRSFQIQMKPFESDEEVIKKFTEKLNSYYWIKYEV
;
A
#
# COMPACT_ATOMS: atom_id res chain seq x y z
N MET A 1 8.42 60.46 -8.60
CA MET A 1 9.86 60.56 -8.95
C MET A 1 10.66 60.08 -7.75
N ILE A 2 11.14 58.83 -7.79
CA ILE A 2 12.56 58.44 -7.98
C ILE A 2 13.06 57.92 -6.61
N LEU A 3 13.03 56.60 -6.38
CA LEU A 3 14.11 55.63 -6.63
C LEU A 3 15.35 55.91 -5.79
N ILE A 4 15.56 55.09 -4.74
CA ILE A 4 16.88 54.50 -4.46
C ILE A 4 16.67 53.01 -4.18
N PHE A 5 16.78 52.25 -5.26
CA PHE A 5 17.19 50.85 -5.29
C PHE A 5 18.71 50.79 -5.10
N SER A 6 19.22 49.60 -4.78
CA SER A 6 20.62 49.12 -4.91
C SER A 6 21.46 49.12 -3.63
N ALA A 7 21.59 47.95 -3.01
CA ALA A 7 22.84 47.18 -2.99
C ALA A 7 22.76 46.08 -1.91
N LEU A 8 22.51 44.83 -2.31
CA LEU A 8 23.44 43.72 -2.08
C LEU A 8 22.90 42.49 -2.82
N PHE A 9 23.29 42.41 -4.09
CA PHE A 9 23.16 41.23 -4.95
C PHE A 9 24.58 40.94 -5.44
N ALA A 10 25.31 40.08 -4.73
CA ALA A 10 26.54 39.42 -5.19
C ALA A 10 27.09 38.51 -4.08
N ALA A 11 26.53 37.31 -3.96
CA ALA A 11 27.25 36.13 -3.49
C ALA A 11 26.63 34.89 -4.17
N LEU A 12 26.54 34.94 -5.50
CA LEU A 12 26.59 33.75 -6.33
C LEU A 12 28.06 33.51 -6.64
N LEU A 13 28.62 32.43 -6.10
CA LEU A 13 29.48 31.46 -6.79
C LEU A 13 30.30 30.65 -5.77
N SER A 14 30.28 29.33 -5.98
CA SER A 14 31.19 28.32 -5.43
C SER A 14 30.85 27.83 -4.01
N CYS A 15 30.51 26.55 -3.76
CA CYS A 15 30.75 25.32 -4.50
C CYS A 15 29.45 24.53 -4.65
N GLY A 16 29.25 23.94 -5.83
CA GLY A 16 28.28 22.88 -6.00
C GLY A 16 28.69 21.65 -5.20
N GLU A 17 27.75 21.14 -4.41
CA GLU A 17 27.62 19.71 -4.18
C GLU A 17 26.39 19.25 -4.93
N ASP A 18 26.46 19.39 -6.25
CA ASP A 18 25.61 18.62 -7.15
C ASP A 18 26.04 17.14 -7.07
N SER A 19 25.10 16.30 -6.67
CA SER A 19 24.88 15.01 -7.32
C SER A 19 25.94 13.89 -7.20
N ALA A 20 26.48 13.65 -6.00
CA ALA A 20 27.39 12.52 -5.77
C ALA A 20 26.99 11.53 -4.65
N GLU A 21 25.70 11.45 -4.28
CA GLU A 21 25.19 10.36 -3.43
C GLU A 21 24.13 9.48 -4.13
N LYS A 22 24.12 9.50 -5.47
CA LYS A 22 23.37 8.57 -6.31
C LYS A 22 24.30 7.45 -6.81
N SER A 23 24.74 6.52 -5.96
CA SER A 23 25.36 5.28 -6.49
C SER A 23 25.57 4.07 -5.55
N SER A 24 25.09 4.02 -4.30
CA SER A 24 25.38 2.85 -3.44
C SER A 24 24.20 2.20 -2.71
N ALA A 25 22.95 2.61 -2.96
CA ALA A 25 21.89 2.35 -1.98
C ALA A 25 21.11 1.03 -2.11
N CYS A 26 21.23 0.26 -3.20
CA CYS A 26 20.50 -1.02 -3.29
C CYS A 26 21.14 -2.02 -4.26
N ILE A 27 20.93 -3.31 -3.97
CA ILE A 27 21.30 -4.40 -4.86
C ILE A 27 20.26 -4.44 -5.98
N ARG A 28 20.59 -3.86 -7.14
CA ARG A 28 19.79 -4.08 -8.34
C ARG A 28 20.02 -5.51 -8.76
N PRO A 29 18.96 -6.30 -8.87
CA PRO A 29 19.20 -7.71 -8.87
C PRO A 29 19.62 -8.09 -10.32
N GLU A 30 20.64 -8.95 -10.47
CA GLU A 30 21.34 -9.19 -11.75
C GLU A 30 20.56 -10.07 -12.75
N LYS A 31 19.55 -10.80 -12.29
CA LYS A 31 18.82 -11.77 -13.11
C LYS A 31 17.56 -11.14 -13.72
N ILE A 32 17.36 -11.39 -15.02
CA ILE A 32 16.22 -10.86 -15.79
C ILE A 32 14.85 -11.25 -15.19
N GLU A 33 14.80 -12.22 -14.29
CA GLU A 33 13.60 -12.76 -13.64
C GLU A 33 13.12 -11.97 -12.39
N GLN A 34 13.77 -10.86 -12.03
CA GLN A 34 13.42 -10.13 -10.81
C GLN A 34 12.17 -9.24 -10.93
N GLN A 35 11.30 -9.45 -9.95
CA GLN A 35 9.85 -9.26 -9.97
C GLN A 35 9.50 -7.81 -9.65
N TYR A 36 8.49 -7.22 -10.31
CA TYR A 36 8.09 -5.85 -9.96
C TYR A 36 7.45 -5.77 -8.57
N ALA A 37 6.70 -6.80 -8.17
CA ALA A 37 6.10 -6.98 -6.85
C ALA A 37 6.64 -8.23 -6.15
N LEU A 38 6.46 -8.30 -4.84
CA LEU A 38 6.94 -9.40 -4.00
C LEU A 38 5.78 -10.34 -3.63
N LEU A 39 6.09 -11.62 -3.46
CA LEU A 39 5.14 -12.65 -3.05
C LEU A 39 5.67 -13.37 -1.80
N ALA A 40 5.07 -13.11 -0.65
CA ALA A 40 5.54 -13.64 0.65
C ALA A 40 5.53 -15.18 0.70
N SER A 41 4.64 -15.83 -0.06
CA SER A 41 4.61 -17.30 -0.19
C SER A 41 5.87 -17.90 -0.80
N ARG A 42 6.73 -17.09 -1.42
CA ARG A 42 7.99 -17.50 -2.06
C ARG A 42 9.23 -17.04 -1.31
N ILE A 43 9.06 -16.53 -0.09
CA ILE A 43 10.14 -16.10 0.80
C ILE A 43 9.96 -16.89 2.09
N ASP A 44 10.98 -17.65 2.47
CA ASP A 44 10.92 -18.61 3.57
C ASP A 44 11.10 -17.93 4.93
N ASN A 45 11.94 -16.91 5.01
CA ASN A 45 12.28 -16.25 6.28
C ASN A 45 12.82 -14.82 6.07
N LEU A 46 13.05 -14.11 7.19
CA LEU A 46 13.51 -12.72 7.19
C LEU A 46 14.90 -12.55 6.56
N GLN A 47 15.79 -13.53 6.74
CA GLN A 47 17.12 -13.50 6.14
C GLN A 47 17.05 -13.53 4.61
N GLU A 48 16.19 -14.39 4.03
CA GLU A 48 15.95 -14.41 2.59
C GLU A 48 15.29 -13.11 2.11
N LEU A 49 14.36 -12.55 2.89
CA LEU A 49 13.75 -11.25 2.56
C LEU A 49 14.80 -10.13 2.48
N GLU A 50 15.77 -10.11 3.39
CA GLU A 50 16.88 -9.14 3.42
C GLU A 50 17.84 -9.25 2.22
N GLU A 51 17.81 -10.35 1.48
CA GLU A 51 18.51 -10.47 0.19
C GLU A 51 17.82 -9.64 -0.91
N HIS A 52 16.54 -9.34 -0.74
CA HIS A 52 15.70 -8.62 -1.71
C HIS A 52 15.45 -7.16 -1.32
N ILE A 53 15.29 -6.88 -0.03
CA ILE A 53 14.99 -5.55 0.50
C ILE A 53 16.00 -5.16 1.56
N LYS A 54 16.27 -3.86 1.68
CA LYS A 54 17.03 -3.33 2.81
C LYS A 54 16.06 -2.89 3.90
N ILE A 55 16.21 -3.42 5.10
CA ILE A 55 15.45 -3.04 6.29
C ILE A 55 16.36 -2.19 7.19
N GLN A 56 15.95 -0.98 7.52
CA GLN A 56 16.73 -0.07 8.36
C GLN A 56 15.88 0.50 9.49
N TYR A 57 16.28 0.21 10.72
CA TYR A 57 15.63 0.77 11.90
C TYR A 57 16.31 2.07 12.33
N SER A 58 15.53 3.01 12.86
CA SER A 58 16.08 4.23 13.44
C SER A 58 15.28 4.73 14.62
N SER A 59 15.97 5.41 15.53
CA SER A 59 15.45 6.01 16.76
C SER A 59 15.86 7.47 16.78
N ASN A 60 14.94 8.41 16.99
CA ASN A 60 15.24 9.84 17.09
C ASN A 60 16.10 10.38 15.93
N GLY A 61 15.96 9.80 14.73
CA GLY A 61 16.74 10.17 13.54
C GLY A 61 18.10 9.50 13.39
N GLU A 62 18.53 8.65 14.33
CA GLU A 62 19.79 7.90 14.28
C GLU A 62 19.56 6.41 13.96
N ALA A 63 20.50 5.80 13.24
CA ALA A 63 20.44 4.37 12.92
C ALA A 63 20.48 3.52 14.19
N SER A 64 19.64 2.51 14.27
CA SER A 64 19.53 1.62 15.43
C SER A 64 19.49 0.15 14.99
N GLU A 65 19.87 -0.73 15.90
CA GLU A 65 19.74 -2.17 15.70
C GLU A 65 18.30 -2.61 15.99
N ALA A 66 17.85 -3.66 15.28
CA ALA A 66 16.61 -4.35 15.61
C ALA A 66 16.65 -4.82 17.08
N GLY A 67 15.51 -4.80 17.77
CA GLY A 67 15.46 -5.30 19.15
C GLY A 67 15.70 -4.24 20.24
N LYS A 68 16.30 -3.09 19.91
CA LYS A 68 16.56 -2.03 20.89
C LYS A 68 15.30 -1.20 21.13
N LEU A 69 14.81 -1.21 22.37
CA LEU A 69 13.63 -0.48 22.85
C LEU A 69 13.87 1.04 22.78
N LYS A 70 13.65 1.63 21.61
CA LYS A 70 13.39 3.07 21.34
C LYS A 70 13.31 3.40 19.83
N ASN A 71 12.98 2.45 18.94
CA ASN A 71 12.98 2.71 17.49
C ASN A 71 11.63 3.32 17.06
N ASP A 72 11.64 4.55 16.53
CA ASP A 72 10.41 5.29 16.19
C ASP A 72 9.99 5.10 14.72
N GLN A 73 10.83 4.44 13.90
CA GLN A 73 10.55 4.16 12.49
C GLN A 73 11.40 3.01 11.92
N VAL A 74 10.83 2.30 10.94
CA VAL A 74 11.52 1.38 10.03
C VAL A 74 11.45 1.92 8.60
N LYS A 75 12.57 1.87 7.89
CA LYS A 75 12.68 2.21 6.47
C LYS A 75 12.96 0.95 5.66
N LEU A 76 12.09 0.66 4.70
CA LEU A 76 12.29 -0.40 3.72
C LEU A 76 12.75 0.21 2.40
N ILE A 77 13.78 -0.38 1.78
CA ILE A 77 14.26 0.02 0.46
C ILE A 77 14.24 -1.22 -0.44
N TYR A 78 13.41 -1.19 -1.47
CA TYR A 78 13.29 -2.26 -2.44
C TYR A 78 13.61 -1.75 -3.85
N CYS A 79 14.56 -2.38 -4.52
CA CYS A 79 14.90 -2.03 -5.90
C CYS A 79 14.14 -2.90 -6.89
N SER A 80 12.93 -2.44 -7.19
CA SER A 80 12.07 -3.03 -8.21
C SER A 80 12.48 -2.58 -9.62
N ARG A 81 11.83 -3.17 -10.63
CA ARG A 81 11.90 -2.68 -12.01
C ARG A 81 11.02 -1.45 -12.29
N LEU A 82 10.14 -1.06 -11.37
CA LEU A 82 9.38 0.19 -11.50
C LEU A 82 10.29 1.38 -11.19
N ASP A 83 10.95 1.32 -10.03
CA ASP A 83 11.96 2.25 -9.51
C ASP A 83 12.48 1.69 -8.16
N THR A 84 13.33 2.47 -7.50
CA THR A 84 13.62 2.32 -6.07
C THR A 84 12.37 2.67 -5.25
N ILE A 85 11.82 1.69 -4.57
CA ILE A 85 10.68 1.82 -3.67
C ILE A 85 11.21 2.06 -2.27
N ILE A 86 10.76 3.13 -1.63
CA ILE A 86 11.14 3.49 -0.27
C ILE A 86 9.85 3.60 0.53
N SER A 87 9.70 2.76 1.55
CA SER A 87 8.60 2.87 2.52
C SER A 87 9.17 3.24 3.88
N ILE A 88 8.45 4.05 4.63
CA ILE A 88 8.83 4.43 6.00
C ILE A 88 7.62 4.26 6.90
N LEU A 89 7.61 3.19 7.68
CA LEU A 89 6.59 2.95 8.70
C LEU A 89 7.09 3.53 10.02
N LYS A 90 6.31 4.44 10.61
CA LYS A 90 6.65 5.10 11.89
C LYS A 90 5.67 4.73 13.00
N GLU A 91 6.09 4.95 14.24
CA GLU A 91 5.17 5.02 15.37
C GLU A 91 4.06 6.05 15.07
N GLY A 92 2.84 5.71 15.49
CA GLY A 92 1.64 6.49 15.21
C GLY A 92 0.39 5.71 15.59
N ILE A 93 -0.78 6.30 15.37
CA ILE A 93 -2.06 5.69 15.76
C ILE A 93 -2.29 4.39 14.97
N SER A 94 -2.72 3.34 15.65
CA SER A 94 -3.15 2.05 15.10
C SER A 94 -4.66 2.01 14.79
N GLN A 95 -5.12 1.01 14.01
CA GLN A 95 -6.55 0.87 13.71
C GLN A 95 -7.40 0.65 14.97
N THR A 96 -6.89 -0.10 15.96
CA THR A 96 -7.58 -0.31 17.24
C THR A 96 -7.81 1.00 17.96
N GLU A 97 -6.81 1.88 18.06
CA GLU A 97 -6.95 3.16 18.74
C GLU A 97 -8.01 4.04 18.05
N ILE A 98 -8.13 3.98 16.73
CA ILE A 98 -9.19 4.68 15.97
C ILE A 98 -10.58 4.10 16.28
N GLU A 99 -10.71 2.77 16.32
CA GLU A 99 -11.96 2.08 16.64
C GLU A 99 -12.37 2.30 18.10
N GLU A 100 -11.43 2.25 19.04
CA GLU A 100 -11.63 2.52 20.47
C GLU A 100 -11.99 3.99 20.72
N ALA A 101 -11.36 4.95 20.05
CA ALA A 101 -11.73 6.36 20.20
C ALA A 101 -13.09 6.69 19.60
N LYS A 102 -13.54 5.96 18.58
CA LYS A 102 -14.90 6.08 18.04
C LYS A 102 -15.95 5.70 19.09
N ASP A 103 -15.70 4.60 19.80
CA ASP A 103 -16.56 4.10 20.89
C ASP A 103 -16.24 4.74 22.26
N GLY A 104 -15.17 5.54 22.32
CA GLY A 104 -14.60 6.15 23.52
C GLY A 104 -15.20 7.51 23.89
N THR A 105 -14.69 8.05 25.01
CA THR A 105 -15.12 9.31 25.59
C THR A 105 -14.62 10.54 24.80
N PHE A 106 -15.14 11.73 25.12
CA PHE A 106 -14.76 12.99 24.47
C PHE A 106 -13.23 13.27 24.54
N ILE A 107 -12.53 12.71 25.52
CA ILE A 107 -11.08 12.83 25.69
C ILE A 107 -10.33 11.91 24.72
N ASP A 108 -10.84 10.71 24.44
CA ASP A 108 -10.25 9.75 23.48
C ASP A 108 -10.35 10.30 22.05
N LYS A 109 -11.48 10.94 21.73
CA LYS A 109 -11.70 11.67 20.47
C LYS A 109 -10.79 12.89 20.34
N PHE A 110 -10.50 13.59 21.44
CA PHE A 110 -9.60 14.75 21.49
C PHE A 110 -8.12 14.36 21.36
N ASN A 111 -7.71 13.20 21.89
CA ASN A 111 -6.35 12.68 21.78
C ASN A 111 -5.99 12.32 20.33
N ILE A 112 -6.89 11.65 19.59
CA ILE A 112 -6.74 11.43 18.14
C ILE A 112 -6.73 12.77 17.37
N LEU A 113 -7.52 13.74 17.84
CA LEU A 113 -7.60 15.09 17.26
C LEU A 113 -6.28 15.86 17.34
N TRP A 114 -5.53 15.65 18.42
CA TRP A 114 -4.25 16.30 18.68
C TRP A 114 -3.08 15.56 18.03
N SER A 115 -3.14 14.21 17.94
CA SER A 115 -2.03 13.42 17.40
C SER A 115 -2.01 13.32 15.87
N GLU A 116 -3.14 13.39 15.17
CA GLU A 116 -3.18 13.20 13.70
C GLU A 116 -4.09 14.18 12.92
N PRO A 117 -3.74 15.48 12.81
CA PRO A 117 -4.55 16.50 12.10
C PRO A 117 -4.92 16.15 10.65
N TYR A 118 -4.08 15.34 9.99
CA TYR A 118 -4.30 14.89 8.62
C TYR A 118 -5.49 13.92 8.52
N LEU A 119 -5.68 13.05 9.52
CA LEU A 119 -6.82 12.12 9.59
C LEU A 119 -8.14 12.88 9.65
N ILE A 120 -8.25 13.89 10.50
CA ILE A 120 -9.50 14.67 10.69
C ILE A 120 -9.84 15.50 9.47
N SER A 121 -8.83 16.12 8.86
CA SER A 121 -8.99 16.95 7.67
C SER A 121 -9.49 16.13 6.48
N ASN A 122 -9.19 14.82 6.44
CA ASN A 122 -9.60 13.90 5.38
C ASN A 122 -10.61 12.82 5.86
N ARG A 123 -11.26 13.01 7.01
CA ARG A 123 -12.16 12.01 7.63
C ARG A 123 -13.23 11.44 6.70
N GLN A 124 -13.75 12.27 5.78
CA GLN A 124 -14.74 11.83 4.82
C GLN A 124 -14.14 10.82 3.83
N HIS A 125 -12.91 11.04 3.36
CA HIS A 125 -12.21 10.10 2.48
C HIS A 125 -11.96 8.76 3.20
N PHE A 126 -11.52 8.78 4.46
CA PHE A 126 -11.32 7.56 5.23
C PHE A 126 -12.62 6.76 5.43
N LYS A 127 -13.73 7.45 5.70
CA LYS A 127 -15.06 6.84 5.77
C LYS A 127 -15.47 6.21 4.43
N ASP A 128 -15.28 6.92 3.33
CA ASP A 128 -15.60 6.39 2.01
C ASP A 128 -14.78 5.13 1.70
N ILE A 129 -13.48 5.16 1.99
CA ILE A 129 -12.57 4.03 1.80
C ILE A 129 -12.97 2.86 2.70
N TYR A 130 -13.38 3.11 3.94
CA TYR A 130 -13.93 2.10 4.85
C TYR A 130 -15.11 1.35 4.21
N LEU A 131 -16.00 2.06 3.52
CA LEU A 131 -17.12 1.45 2.81
C LEU A 131 -16.66 0.63 1.59
N LEU A 132 -15.68 1.11 0.83
CA LEU A 132 -15.12 0.40 -0.33
C LEU A 132 -14.34 -0.86 0.06
N ALA A 133 -13.64 -0.83 1.19
CA ALA A 133 -12.79 -1.91 1.66
C ALA A 133 -13.55 -3.08 2.32
N ARG A 134 -14.84 -2.92 2.64
CA ARG A 134 -15.63 -3.92 3.36
C ARG A 134 -16.89 -4.32 2.61
N ARG A 135 -17.30 -5.58 2.75
CA ARG A 135 -18.64 -6.02 2.37
C ARG A 135 -19.64 -5.46 3.38
N ARG A 136 -20.62 -4.71 2.91
CA ARG A 136 -21.62 -3.99 3.71
C ARG A 136 -23.01 -4.36 3.20
N TYR A 137 -23.42 -5.59 3.52
CA TYR A 137 -24.73 -6.12 3.13
C TYR A 137 -25.90 -5.30 3.71
N ASP A 138 -25.66 -4.62 4.83
CA ASP A 138 -26.58 -3.68 5.46
C ASP A 138 -26.81 -2.41 4.63
N VAL A 139 -25.88 -2.06 3.74
CA VAL A 139 -25.92 -0.85 2.91
C VAL A 139 -26.19 -1.17 1.44
N TYR A 140 -25.45 -2.13 0.88
CA TYR A 140 -25.48 -2.47 -0.55
C TYR A 140 -26.26 -3.75 -0.85
N GLY A 141 -26.81 -4.42 0.17
CA GLY A 141 -27.60 -5.63 0.02
C GLY A 141 -26.75 -6.89 -0.19
N TYR A 142 -27.43 -8.02 -0.38
CA TYR A 142 -26.78 -9.33 -0.48
C TYR A 142 -25.82 -9.42 -1.67
N GLY A 143 -24.63 -9.96 -1.42
CA GLY A 143 -23.62 -10.16 -2.45
C GLY A 143 -22.85 -8.89 -2.81
N ASP A 144 -22.83 -7.88 -1.93
CA ASP A 144 -21.88 -6.77 -1.97
C ASP A 144 -20.42 -7.25 -2.00
N VAL A 145 -19.55 -6.43 -2.59
CA VAL A 145 -18.15 -6.74 -2.91
C VAL A 145 -17.20 -5.69 -2.34
N ALA A 146 -15.98 -6.10 -2.02
CA ALA A 146 -14.91 -5.27 -1.49
C ALA A 146 -13.64 -5.37 -2.34
N PHE A 147 -12.59 -4.61 -1.99
CA PHE A 147 -11.28 -4.75 -2.66
C PHE A 147 -10.77 -6.19 -2.67
N TYR A 148 -10.98 -6.92 -1.57
CA TYR A 148 -10.64 -8.35 -1.47
C TYR A 148 -11.32 -9.19 -2.55
N ASP A 149 -12.58 -8.91 -2.90
CA ASP A 149 -13.30 -9.66 -3.94
C ASP A 149 -12.70 -9.43 -5.34
N LEU A 150 -12.18 -8.24 -5.61
CA LEU A 150 -11.44 -7.95 -6.85
C LEU A 150 -10.12 -8.73 -6.91
N ALA A 151 -9.40 -8.80 -5.79
CA ALA A 151 -8.16 -9.55 -5.68
C ALA A 151 -8.37 -11.06 -5.78
N LEU A 152 -9.41 -11.57 -5.13
CA LEU A 152 -9.84 -12.97 -5.23
C LEU A 152 -10.17 -13.33 -6.67
N GLU A 153 -10.97 -12.50 -7.35
CA GLU A 153 -11.30 -12.73 -8.75
C GLU A 153 -10.05 -12.66 -9.64
N ALA A 154 -9.14 -11.72 -9.40
CA ALA A 154 -7.87 -11.67 -10.12
C ALA A 154 -7.05 -12.96 -9.93
N SER A 155 -6.97 -13.49 -8.70
CA SER A 155 -6.31 -14.77 -8.40
C SER A 155 -6.98 -15.94 -9.13
N ASN A 156 -8.31 -16.01 -9.14
CA ASN A 156 -9.07 -17.05 -9.84
C ASN A 156 -8.87 -17.01 -11.37
N LYS A 157 -8.50 -15.85 -11.91
CA LYS A 157 -8.19 -15.69 -13.33
C LYS A 157 -6.77 -16.11 -13.70
N ILE A 158 -5.92 -16.53 -12.76
CA ILE A 158 -4.59 -17.07 -13.07
C ILE A 158 -4.74 -18.39 -13.86
N LYS A 159 -4.15 -18.43 -15.06
CA LYS A 159 -4.06 -19.64 -15.87
C LYS A 159 -2.95 -20.53 -15.33
N LEU A 160 -3.24 -21.81 -15.13
CA LEU A 160 -2.24 -22.81 -14.76
C LEU A 160 -1.14 -22.86 -15.83
N ASN A 161 0.08 -22.52 -15.42
CA ASN A 161 1.28 -22.64 -16.22
C ASN A 161 2.45 -23.07 -15.30
N LYS A 162 3.64 -23.31 -15.86
CA LYS A 162 4.80 -23.79 -15.07
C LYS A 162 5.27 -22.84 -13.95
N ARG A 163 4.81 -21.59 -13.93
CA ARG A 163 5.20 -20.53 -12.99
C ARG A 163 4.08 -20.09 -12.03
N ALA A 164 2.84 -20.48 -12.32
CA ALA A 164 1.72 -20.30 -11.41
C ALA A 164 1.72 -21.42 -10.35
N TYR A 165 1.49 -21.05 -9.09
CA TYR A 165 1.35 -21.97 -7.96
C TYR A 165 2.53 -22.96 -7.81
N GLN A 166 3.76 -22.46 -7.93
CA GLN A 166 4.98 -23.26 -7.79
C GLN A 166 5.21 -23.69 -6.34
N ASN A 167 4.83 -22.83 -5.39
CA ASN A 167 4.85 -23.13 -3.97
C ASN A 167 3.42 -23.40 -3.49
N PRO A 168 3.15 -24.45 -2.67
CA PRO A 168 1.83 -24.67 -2.07
C PRO A 168 1.24 -23.44 -1.34
N ARG A 169 2.10 -22.55 -0.80
CA ARG A 169 1.66 -21.30 -0.17
C ARG A 169 1.11 -20.28 -1.17
N ASP A 170 1.42 -20.38 -2.47
CA ASP A 170 0.93 -19.47 -3.51
C ASP A 170 -0.61 -19.52 -3.63
N SER A 171 -1.24 -20.64 -3.29
CA SER A 171 -2.70 -20.82 -3.25
C SER A 171 -3.34 -20.52 -1.90
N SER A 172 -2.54 -20.16 -0.89
CA SER A 172 -3.06 -19.79 0.43
C SER A 172 -3.50 -18.33 0.47
N GLU A 173 -4.15 -17.93 1.57
CA GLU A 173 -4.48 -16.52 1.86
C GLU A 173 -3.26 -15.61 1.82
N LYS A 174 -2.04 -16.13 2.09
CA LYS A 174 -0.77 -15.39 2.04
C LYS A 174 -0.04 -15.47 0.69
N GLY A 175 -0.68 -16.09 -0.30
CA GLY A 175 -0.18 -16.24 -1.66
C GLY A 175 -0.61 -15.07 -2.54
N PHE A 176 -1.02 -15.38 -3.78
CA PHE A 176 -1.37 -14.36 -4.77
C PHE A 176 -2.47 -13.41 -4.30
N ILE A 177 -3.45 -13.94 -3.56
CA ILE A 177 -4.60 -13.14 -3.12
C ILE A 177 -4.20 -12.00 -2.17
N ASN A 178 -3.26 -12.22 -1.24
CA ASN A 178 -2.79 -11.15 -0.34
C ASN A 178 -2.12 -10.04 -1.13
N SER A 179 -1.12 -10.41 -1.94
CA SER A 179 -0.36 -9.43 -2.73
C SER A 179 -1.24 -8.67 -3.71
N PHE A 180 -2.20 -9.35 -4.36
CA PHE A 180 -3.16 -8.70 -5.24
C PHE A 180 -4.09 -7.77 -4.46
N ASN A 181 -4.51 -8.14 -3.24
CA ASN A 181 -5.37 -7.30 -2.42
C ASN A 181 -4.65 -6.01 -2.00
N HIS A 182 -3.44 -6.11 -1.45
CA HIS A 182 -2.63 -4.96 -1.08
C HIS A 182 -2.40 -4.01 -2.27
N ILE A 183 -1.92 -4.55 -3.40
CA ILE A 183 -1.64 -3.73 -4.60
C ILE A 183 -2.94 -3.12 -5.16
N THR A 184 -4.01 -3.91 -5.31
CA THR A 184 -5.28 -3.44 -5.91
C THR A 184 -5.95 -2.39 -5.03
N ALA A 185 -6.03 -2.62 -3.72
CA ALA A 185 -6.64 -1.68 -2.78
C ALA A 185 -5.88 -0.35 -2.79
N GLN A 186 -4.56 -0.39 -2.67
CA GLN A 186 -3.71 0.81 -2.63
C GLN A 186 -3.70 1.56 -3.97
N ALA A 187 -3.76 0.84 -5.10
CA ALA A 187 -3.93 1.45 -6.41
C ALA A 187 -5.26 2.19 -6.53
N MET A 188 -6.37 1.55 -6.16
CA MET A 188 -7.70 2.15 -6.22
C MET A 188 -7.81 3.37 -5.31
N ILE A 189 -7.34 3.28 -4.06
CA ILE A 189 -7.36 4.40 -3.11
C ILE A 189 -6.52 5.57 -3.64
N SER A 190 -5.33 5.30 -4.16
CA SER A 190 -4.45 6.32 -4.71
C SER A 190 -5.02 7.00 -5.95
N SER A 191 -5.71 6.24 -6.81
CA SER A 191 -6.38 6.79 -7.99
C SER A 191 -7.57 7.68 -7.61
N LEU A 192 -8.44 7.22 -6.71
CA LEU A 192 -9.66 7.94 -6.32
C LEU A 192 -9.36 9.18 -5.48
N TYR A 193 -8.35 9.10 -4.61
CA TYR A 193 -8.00 10.14 -3.67
C TYR A 193 -6.57 10.63 -3.92
N SER A 194 -5.60 10.06 -3.21
CA SER A 194 -4.19 10.39 -3.34
C SER A 194 -3.31 9.29 -2.73
N ALA A 195 -2.07 9.18 -3.20
CA ALA A 195 -1.06 8.31 -2.60
C ALA A 195 -0.89 8.58 -1.09
N LYS A 196 -0.91 9.85 -0.67
CA LYS A 196 -0.80 10.22 0.75
C LYS A 196 -1.93 9.67 1.64
N ILE A 197 -3.16 9.60 1.13
CA ILE A 197 -4.27 8.97 1.89
C ILE A 197 -4.08 7.45 1.95
N ALA A 198 -3.64 6.86 0.84
CA ALA A 198 -3.40 5.43 0.73
C ALA A 198 -2.28 4.97 1.68
N ASP A 199 -1.19 5.74 1.74
CA ASP A 199 -0.05 5.62 2.65
C ASP A 199 -0.47 5.60 4.13
N VAL A 200 -1.24 6.59 4.55
CA VAL A 200 -1.75 6.65 5.94
C VAL A 200 -2.61 5.43 6.29
N ILE A 201 -3.43 4.93 5.35
CA ILE A 201 -4.24 3.72 5.57
C ILE A 201 -3.37 2.47 5.67
N ALA A 202 -2.35 2.34 4.80
CA ALA A 202 -1.40 1.26 4.85
C ALA A 202 -0.70 1.24 6.22
N ASP A 203 -0.14 2.37 6.63
CA ASP A 203 0.55 2.53 7.91
C ASP A 203 -0.31 2.12 9.12
N VAL A 204 -1.56 2.59 9.16
CA VAL A 204 -2.52 2.24 10.22
C VAL A 204 -2.82 0.73 10.22
N HIS A 205 -2.96 0.13 9.04
CA HIS A 205 -3.23 -1.30 8.87
C HIS A 205 -2.04 -2.16 9.31
N GLU A 206 -0.82 -1.82 8.89
CA GLU A 206 0.37 -2.59 9.23
C GLU A 206 0.73 -2.47 10.72
N ARG A 207 0.58 -1.27 11.33
CA ARG A 207 0.74 -1.10 12.79
C ARG A 207 -0.24 -1.92 13.60
N TYR A 208 -1.47 -2.06 13.12
CA TYR A 208 -2.48 -2.88 13.78
C TYR A 208 -2.13 -4.38 13.71
N ASN A 209 -1.66 -4.85 12.56
CA ASN A 209 -1.36 -6.26 12.36
C ASN A 209 -0.09 -6.72 13.08
N MET A 210 0.99 -5.93 13.03
CA MET A 210 2.27 -6.27 13.67
C MET A 210 3.05 -5.00 14.03
N PRO A 211 2.81 -4.39 15.21
CA PRO A 211 3.51 -3.18 15.65
C PRO A 211 5.03 -3.38 15.75
N GLU A 212 5.48 -4.63 15.94
CA GLU A 212 6.89 -4.99 16.05
C GLU A 212 7.71 -4.71 14.79
N LEU A 213 7.05 -4.52 13.64
CA LEU A 213 7.70 -4.14 12.38
C LEU A 213 8.53 -2.87 12.52
N ILE A 214 8.12 -1.93 13.38
CA ILE A 214 8.78 -0.63 13.54
C ILE A 214 10.12 -0.75 14.26
N HIS A 215 10.27 -1.74 15.14
CA HIS A 215 11.46 -1.90 15.98
C HIS A 215 12.22 -3.21 15.76
N GLY A 216 11.64 -4.16 15.02
CA GLY A 216 12.26 -5.44 14.66
C GLY A 216 12.37 -6.43 15.82
N SER A 217 11.66 -6.20 16.93
CA SER A 217 11.71 -7.09 18.11
C SER A 217 10.62 -8.15 18.02
N PHE A 218 10.84 -9.18 17.21
CA PHE A 218 9.88 -10.27 17.05
C PHE A 218 10.11 -11.37 18.08
N THR A 219 9.02 -11.95 18.57
CA THR A 219 9.05 -13.18 19.36
C THR A 219 9.44 -14.38 18.49
N GLN A 220 9.93 -15.46 19.11
CA GLN A 220 10.24 -16.69 18.39
C GLN A 220 8.99 -17.26 17.70
N GLU A 221 7.82 -17.14 18.34
CA GLU A 221 6.54 -17.57 17.75
C GLU A 221 6.23 -16.79 16.47
N GLN A 222 6.38 -15.46 16.47
CA GLN A 222 6.20 -14.64 15.27
C GLN A 222 7.20 -15.01 14.16
N LEU A 223 8.43 -15.34 14.49
CA LEU A 223 9.44 -15.73 13.49
C LEU A 223 9.17 -17.12 12.88
N GLU A 224 8.62 -18.05 13.65
CA GLU A 224 8.37 -19.44 13.20
C GLU A 224 6.97 -19.65 12.59
N ASN A 225 6.03 -18.74 12.87
CA ASN A 225 4.66 -18.88 12.39
C ASN A 225 4.53 -18.57 10.89
N LYS A 226 4.40 -19.61 10.07
CA LYS A 226 4.28 -19.50 8.60
C LYS A 226 3.11 -18.64 8.09
N ASN A 227 2.10 -18.40 8.93
CA ASN A 227 0.89 -17.65 8.57
C ASN A 227 0.85 -16.25 9.20
N ASN A 228 1.71 -15.96 10.18
CA ASN A 228 1.77 -14.69 10.88
C ASN A 228 3.22 -14.39 11.28
N ASN A 229 4.02 -13.99 10.29
CA ASN A 229 5.43 -13.67 10.46
C ASN A 229 5.77 -12.33 9.79
N PRO A 230 6.86 -11.67 10.23
CA PRO A 230 7.24 -10.37 9.70
C PRO A 230 7.55 -10.35 8.20
N VAL A 231 7.86 -11.48 7.57
CA VAL A 231 8.13 -11.53 6.12
C VAL A 231 6.89 -11.11 5.35
N ASP A 232 5.73 -11.66 5.72
CA ASP A 232 4.45 -11.34 5.07
C ASP A 232 4.12 -9.86 5.19
N ASN A 233 4.19 -9.31 6.41
CA ASN A 233 3.90 -7.91 6.63
C ASN A 233 4.89 -6.95 5.98
N TYR A 234 6.20 -7.24 5.98
CA TYR A 234 7.16 -6.40 5.25
C TYR A 234 6.96 -6.46 3.74
N VAL A 235 6.56 -7.62 3.20
CA VAL A 235 6.15 -7.75 1.80
C VAL A 235 4.89 -6.92 1.52
N ASP A 236 3.92 -6.92 2.43
CA ASP A 236 2.69 -6.14 2.32
C ASP A 236 2.97 -4.64 2.34
N VAL A 237 3.87 -4.15 3.20
CA VAL A 237 4.36 -2.75 3.19
C VAL A 237 4.91 -2.36 1.80
N ILE A 238 5.78 -3.19 1.21
CA ILE A 238 6.33 -2.92 -0.13
C ILE A 238 5.25 -2.98 -1.22
N ASN A 239 4.36 -3.96 -1.16
CA ASN A 239 3.26 -4.11 -2.10
C ASN A 239 2.25 -2.97 -2.00
N ASN A 240 2.07 -2.40 -0.80
CA ASN A 240 1.25 -1.21 -0.61
C ASN A 240 1.84 -0.03 -1.41
N GLU A 241 3.14 0.27 -1.26
CA GLU A 241 3.82 1.33 -2.02
C GLU A 241 3.73 1.13 -3.54
N ILE A 242 3.91 -0.11 -4.00
CA ILE A 242 3.75 -0.47 -5.41
C ILE A 242 2.34 -0.12 -5.89
N GLY A 243 1.32 -0.51 -5.11
CA GLY A 243 -0.07 -0.15 -5.38
C GLY A 243 -0.25 1.36 -5.51
N GLN A 244 0.32 2.15 -4.61
CA GLN A 244 0.21 3.61 -4.65
C GLN A 244 0.82 4.22 -5.93
N ILE A 245 2.01 3.75 -6.32
CA ILE A 245 2.69 4.17 -7.54
C ILE A 245 1.85 3.81 -8.78
N LEU A 246 1.33 2.58 -8.84
CA LEU A 246 0.48 2.11 -9.93
C LEU A 246 -0.82 2.92 -9.99
N GLY A 247 -1.48 3.14 -8.86
CA GLY A 247 -2.70 3.93 -8.76
C GLY A 247 -2.51 5.36 -9.26
N THR A 248 -1.39 5.99 -8.95
CA THR A 248 -1.05 7.32 -9.46
C THR A 248 -0.87 7.31 -10.98
N LYS A 249 -0.21 6.30 -11.54
CA LYS A 249 -0.04 6.14 -12.99
C LYS A 249 -1.36 5.87 -13.70
N LEU A 250 -2.19 4.99 -13.15
CA LEU A 250 -3.49 4.64 -13.71
C LEU A 250 -4.47 5.82 -13.63
N LYS A 251 -4.41 6.61 -12.56
CA LYS A 251 -5.16 7.87 -12.44
C LYS A 251 -4.91 8.78 -13.64
N MET A 252 -3.64 9.00 -13.97
CA MET A 252 -3.25 9.81 -15.12
C MET A 252 -3.66 9.17 -16.45
N LYS A 253 -3.43 7.85 -16.62
CA LYS A 253 -3.77 7.12 -17.85
C LYS A 253 -5.26 7.23 -18.21
N TYR A 254 -6.12 7.07 -17.22
CA TYR A 254 -7.58 7.02 -17.41
C TYR A 254 -8.29 8.36 -17.12
N GLY A 255 -7.56 9.41 -16.75
CA GLY A 255 -8.14 10.70 -16.37
C GLY A 255 -9.08 10.59 -15.17
N ILE A 256 -8.73 9.78 -14.17
CA ILE A 256 -9.59 9.52 -13.01
C ILE A 256 -9.64 10.76 -12.12
N GLU A 257 -10.83 11.32 -11.98
CA GLU A 257 -11.12 12.39 -11.04
C GLU A 257 -11.80 11.87 -9.77
N THR A 258 -11.65 12.61 -8.68
CA THR A 258 -12.37 12.34 -7.44
C THR A 258 -13.87 12.52 -7.69
N GLN A 259 -14.68 11.54 -7.27
CA GLN A 259 -16.14 11.49 -7.50
C GLN A 259 -16.57 11.40 -8.98
N GLN A 260 -15.69 10.93 -9.88
CA GLN A 260 -16.12 10.60 -11.24
C GLN A 260 -17.12 9.43 -11.24
N ARG A 261 -17.94 9.38 -12.28
CA ARG A 261 -18.79 8.21 -12.54
C ARG A 261 -17.98 7.11 -13.21
N TRP A 262 -17.91 5.94 -12.56
CA TRP A 262 -17.28 4.75 -13.10
C TRP A 262 -18.23 4.00 -14.03
N THR A 263 -17.68 3.48 -15.12
CA THR A 263 -18.36 2.49 -15.99
C THR A 263 -17.72 1.13 -15.78
N THR A 264 -18.46 0.06 -16.08
CA THR A 264 -17.92 -1.31 -15.97
C THR A 264 -16.73 -1.51 -16.91
N SER A 265 -16.77 -0.92 -18.11
CA SER A 265 -15.63 -0.92 -19.04
C SER A 265 -14.40 -0.21 -18.47
N LEU A 266 -14.59 0.93 -17.79
CA LEU A 266 -13.47 1.63 -17.16
C LEU A 266 -12.85 0.77 -16.04
N LEU A 267 -13.67 0.19 -15.16
CA LEU A 267 -13.17 -0.65 -14.06
C LEU A 267 -12.47 -1.91 -14.59
N ALA A 268 -13.06 -2.60 -15.56
CA ALA A 268 -12.44 -3.78 -16.17
C ALA A 268 -11.08 -3.44 -16.80
N ASN A 269 -10.99 -2.36 -17.58
CA ASN A 269 -9.73 -1.91 -18.18
C ASN A 269 -8.68 -1.54 -17.12
N TYR A 270 -9.09 -0.83 -16.06
CA TYR A 270 -8.22 -0.48 -14.94
C TYR A 270 -7.64 -1.74 -14.26
N LEU A 271 -8.49 -2.73 -13.97
CA LEU A 271 -8.07 -3.99 -13.33
C LEU A 271 -7.22 -4.86 -14.28
N ASN A 272 -7.47 -4.80 -15.59
CA ASN A 272 -6.65 -5.49 -16.59
C ASN A 272 -5.23 -4.92 -16.65
N ASP A 273 -5.04 -3.60 -16.50
CA ASP A 273 -3.69 -3.03 -16.38
C ASP A 273 -2.95 -3.51 -15.12
N LEU A 274 -3.67 -3.70 -14.01
CA LEU A 274 -3.11 -4.32 -12.80
C LEU A 274 -2.79 -5.79 -13.02
N GLN A 275 -3.65 -6.56 -13.72
CA GLN A 275 -3.35 -7.94 -14.09
C GLN A 275 -2.15 -8.06 -15.03
N ASP A 276 -1.97 -7.13 -15.95
CA ASP A 276 -0.80 -7.04 -16.80
C ASP A 276 0.47 -6.81 -15.96
N PHE A 277 0.37 -5.98 -14.92
CA PHE A 277 1.43 -5.82 -13.95
C PHE A 277 1.70 -7.12 -13.20
N TYR A 278 0.69 -7.80 -12.64
CA TYR A 278 0.85 -9.09 -11.95
C TYR A 278 1.47 -10.16 -12.84
N SER A 279 1.00 -10.26 -14.09
CA SER A 279 1.51 -11.20 -15.09
C SER A 279 2.99 -10.99 -15.35
N ARG A 280 3.45 -9.72 -15.45
CA ARG A 280 4.87 -9.39 -15.59
C ARG A 280 5.67 -9.64 -14.30
N SER A 281 5.12 -9.27 -13.14
CA SER A 281 5.76 -9.42 -11.84
C SER A 281 6.05 -10.89 -11.53
N PHE A 282 5.03 -11.73 -11.64
CA PHE A 282 5.09 -13.11 -11.18
C PHE A 282 5.29 -14.10 -12.32
N GLN A 283 5.42 -13.60 -13.55
CA GLN A 283 5.62 -14.38 -14.78
C GLN A 283 4.52 -15.43 -14.98
N ILE A 284 3.29 -15.04 -14.62
CA ILE A 284 2.07 -15.82 -14.75
C ILE A 284 1.26 -15.34 -15.95
N GLN A 285 0.26 -16.13 -16.35
CA GLN A 285 -0.73 -15.72 -17.35
C GLN A 285 -2.08 -15.57 -16.68
N MET A 286 -2.85 -14.58 -17.06
CA MET A 286 -4.17 -14.33 -16.48
C MET A 286 -5.23 -14.25 -17.59
N LYS A 287 -6.47 -14.62 -17.27
CA LYS A 287 -7.64 -14.26 -18.06
C LYS A 287 -8.00 -12.80 -17.74
N PRO A 288 -8.31 -11.96 -18.73
CA PRO A 288 -8.75 -10.59 -18.46
C PRO A 288 -10.09 -10.58 -17.73
N PHE A 289 -10.34 -9.49 -16.99
CA PHE A 289 -11.66 -9.07 -16.56
C PHE A 289 -12.48 -8.58 -17.76
N GLU A 290 -13.71 -9.07 -17.85
CA GLU A 290 -14.72 -8.58 -18.79
C GLU A 290 -15.70 -7.63 -18.11
N SER A 291 -16.24 -6.67 -18.86
CA SER A 291 -17.10 -5.61 -18.31
C SER A 291 -18.50 -6.08 -17.90
N ASP A 292 -18.90 -7.29 -18.31
CA ASP A 292 -20.17 -7.92 -17.97
C ASP A 292 -20.07 -8.87 -16.76
N GLU A 293 -18.88 -9.03 -16.17
CA GLU A 293 -18.69 -9.85 -14.98
C GLU A 293 -19.42 -9.26 -13.77
N GLU A 294 -20.00 -10.14 -12.95
CA GLU A 294 -20.81 -9.73 -11.80
C GLU A 294 -20.03 -8.94 -10.76
N VAL A 295 -18.75 -9.30 -10.50
CA VAL A 295 -17.91 -8.53 -9.58
C VAL A 295 -17.64 -7.11 -10.10
N ILE A 296 -17.48 -6.95 -11.41
CA ILE A 296 -17.24 -5.65 -12.06
C ILE A 296 -18.48 -4.78 -11.99
N LYS A 297 -19.66 -5.33 -12.32
CA LYS A 297 -20.94 -4.61 -12.20
C LYS A 297 -21.16 -4.11 -10.79
N LYS A 298 -21.08 -5.00 -9.80
CA LYS A 298 -21.33 -4.68 -8.39
C LYS A 298 -20.34 -3.69 -7.82
N PHE A 299 -19.05 -3.86 -8.10
CA PHE A 299 -18.04 -2.92 -7.60
C PHE A 299 -18.16 -1.55 -8.29
N THR A 300 -18.56 -1.52 -9.56
CA THR A 300 -18.87 -0.26 -10.26
C THR A 300 -20.07 0.46 -9.64
N GLU A 301 -21.15 -0.27 -9.31
CA GLU A 301 -22.31 0.30 -8.60
C GLU A 301 -21.91 0.87 -7.24
N LYS A 302 -21.05 0.14 -6.51
CA LYS A 302 -20.50 0.59 -5.23
C LYS A 302 -19.66 1.87 -5.37
N LEU A 303 -18.74 1.91 -6.34
CA LEU A 303 -17.94 3.10 -6.68
C LEU A 303 -18.80 4.32 -7.02
N ASN A 304 -19.98 4.11 -7.59
CA ASN A 304 -20.89 5.19 -7.97
C ASN A 304 -21.87 5.64 -6.88
N SER A 305 -21.87 4.98 -5.72
CA SER A 305 -22.87 5.23 -4.68
C SER A 305 -22.29 5.52 -3.30
N TYR A 306 -21.04 5.11 -3.01
CA TYR A 306 -20.46 5.23 -1.66
C TYR A 306 -20.49 6.66 -1.07
N TYR A 307 -20.29 7.67 -1.92
CA TYR A 307 -20.17 9.07 -1.50
C TYR A 307 -21.54 9.73 -1.19
N TRP A 308 -22.65 9.09 -1.57
CA TRP A 308 -24.00 9.55 -1.24
C TRP A 308 -24.56 8.93 0.05
N ILE A 309 -23.85 7.95 0.62
CA ILE A 309 -24.33 7.20 1.77
C ILE A 309 -24.00 7.96 3.06
N LYS A 310 -25.06 8.42 3.73
CA LYS A 310 -24.98 8.97 5.09
C LYS A 310 -24.80 7.81 6.08
N TYR A 311 -23.56 7.36 6.25
CA TYR A 311 -23.19 6.43 7.31
C TYR A 311 -22.54 7.18 8.49
N GLU A 312 -22.92 6.89 9.73
CA GLU A 312 -22.09 7.30 10.87
C GLU A 312 -20.96 6.26 10.97
N VAL A 313 -19.74 6.71 10.67
CA VAL A 313 -18.54 5.98 11.10
C VAL A 313 -18.21 6.51 12.47
#